data_AF-A0A1W0A5V1-F1
#
_entry.id   AF-A0A1W0A5V1-F1
#
_cell.length_a   1.000
_cell.length_b   1.000
_cell.length_c   1.000
_cell.angle_alpha   90.00
_cell.angle_beta   90.00
_cell.angle_gamma   90.00
#
_symmetry.space_group_name_H-M   'P 1'
#
loop_
_entity.id
_entity.type
_entity.pdbx_description
1 polymer ?
#
loop_
_entity_poly.entity_id
_entity_poly.type
_entity_poly.pdbx_seq_one_letter_code
_entity_poly.pdbx_strand_id
1 'polypeptide(L)'
;MPATISEADLARIRSNVSEPEVTNREAKRGALRDLSQARTNKWPNTLEAMRRKKENWKKDKEEREEAERVKIDMEEARLQKEYQTRQIERANRLLYEQTDKMKTLRSKELLNDVLTDREFQLQEKQAMKAVDRQIEKHWDELGVQQLKEAQKKQEEEDKRRHDKFKELAHIQKEQLEEYKNKYIAQLREEKHDGELIKAKAEQDLRDEEEAEARRKSRTRQANEDTRLANERLKALREKEREKEIQESIKREEEARKKEERNAKREALHRQKEEKKTAQKMRMINLATENLLKYEQKSELRLENQKKEVREKEDNELQHRADRRAAQKRAIDQSRQYQLEEKSRKKEEELEINKEQMTKWTEYNRRVEQSIIQEENERRLDNMRLAVLQRQQAEAKRSLEMEERAAQILAEETIKISQTKEQELYTQYASQVLSAAEAKGVKNVYPLKQAMKAKNIDLLPAGGFRV
;
A
#
# COMPACT_ATOMS: atom_id res chain seq x y z
N MET A 1 36.80 -85.89 -57.94
CA MET A 1 37.69 -85.58 -59.08
C MET A 1 38.14 -84.14 -58.96
N PRO A 2 39.38 -83.84 -58.54
CA PRO A 2 39.92 -82.49 -58.65
C PRO A 2 40.16 -82.15 -60.13
N ALA A 3 39.83 -80.93 -60.56
CA ALA A 3 40.03 -80.50 -61.95
C ALA A 3 41.47 -80.01 -62.15
N THR A 4 42.28 -80.78 -62.88
CA THR A 4 43.64 -80.39 -63.28
C THR A 4 43.59 -79.39 -64.43
N ILE A 5 43.72 -78.10 -64.13
CA ILE A 5 43.91 -77.04 -65.13
C ILE A 5 45.23 -77.31 -65.86
N SER A 6 45.22 -77.32 -67.20
CA SER A 6 46.46 -77.54 -67.96
C SER A 6 47.36 -76.29 -67.91
N GLU A 7 48.66 -76.47 -68.08
CA GLU A 7 49.61 -75.34 -68.11
C GLU A 7 49.31 -74.37 -69.26
N ALA A 8 48.76 -74.86 -70.37
CA ALA A 8 48.27 -74.04 -71.48
C ALA A 8 47.03 -73.20 -71.12
N ASP A 9 46.08 -73.76 -70.36
CA ASP A 9 44.93 -73.00 -69.85
C ASP A 9 45.39 -71.94 -68.83
N LEU A 10 46.36 -72.29 -67.98
CA LEU A 10 46.94 -71.37 -66.99
C LEU A 10 47.68 -70.21 -67.66
N ALA A 11 48.41 -70.47 -68.76
CA ALA A 11 49.04 -69.45 -69.59
C ALA A 11 47.99 -68.54 -70.28
N ARG A 12 46.92 -69.12 -70.84
CA ARG A 12 45.82 -68.38 -71.48
C ARG A 12 45.00 -67.53 -70.51
N ILE A 13 44.81 -68.00 -69.27
CA ILE A 13 44.19 -67.21 -68.20
C ILE A 13 45.12 -66.03 -67.84
N ARG A 14 46.43 -66.27 -67.70
CA ARG A 14 47.41 -65.20 -67.43
C ARG A 14 47.41 -64.12 -68.51
N SER A 15 47.40 -64.48 -69.80
CA SER A 15 47.38 -63.50 -70.91
C SER A 15 46.07 -62.70 -71.04
N ASN A 16 44.96 -63.21 -70.47
CA ASN A 16 43.67 -62.51 -70.45
C ASN A 16 43.44 -61.66 -69.19
N VAL A 17 44.27 -61.84 -68.15
CA VAL A 17 44.18 -61.12 -66.87
C VAL A 17 45.35 -60.13 -66.69
N SER A 18 46.45 -60.30 -67.40
CA SER A 18 47.47 -59.26 -67.58
C SER A 18 46.85 -58.01 -68.22
N GLU A 19 47.18 -56.84 -67.67
CA GLU A 19 46.82 -55.56 -68.30
C GLU A 19 47.35 -55.52 -69.74
N PRO A 20 46.55 -55.03 -70.72
CA PRO A 20 47.00 -54.97 -72.10
C PRO A 20 48.22 -54.05 -72.19
N GLU A 21 49.32 -54.52 -72.79
CA GLU A 21 50.56 -53.74 -72.89
C GLU A 21 50.29 -52.38 -73.54
N VAL A 22 50.33 -51.33 -72.72
CA VAL A 22 49.93 -49.98 -73.10
C VAL A 22 50.95 -49.45 -74.10
N THR A 23 50.68 -49.72 -75.38
CA THR A 23 51.53 -49.35 -76.51
C THR A 23 51.89 -47.87 -76.40
N ASN A 24 53.12 -47.47 -76.74
CA ASN A 24 53.59 -46.08 -76.61
C ASN A 24 52.61 -45.01 -77.16
N ARG A 25 51.81 -45.36 -78.18
CA ARG A 25 50.73 -44.55 -78.74
C ARG A 25 49.56 -44.31 -77.76
N GLU A 26 49.18 -45.31 -76.98
CA GLU A 26 48.10 -45.24 -75.99
C GLU A 26 48.56 -44.56 -74.70
N ALA A 27 49.78 -44.82 -74.23
CA ALA A 27 50.37 -44.07 -73.12
C ALA A 27 50.46 -42.57 -73.44
N LYS A 28 50.89 -42.23 -74.66
CA LYS A 28 50.90 -40.85 -75.17
C LYS A 28 49.47 -40.29 -75.34
N ARG A 29 48.47 -41.11 -75.69
CA ARG A 29 47.05 -40.69 -75.74
C ARG A 29 46.51 -40.39 -74.34
N GLY A 30 46.87 -41.20 -73.34
CA GLY A 30 46.56 -40.96 -71.92
C GLY A 30 47.14 -39.63 -71.45
N ALA A 31 48.47 -39.48 -71.51
CA ALA A 31 49.16 -38.25 -71.11
C ALA A 31 48.63 -36.99 -71.84
N LEU A 32 48.28 -37.07 -73.12
CA LEU A 32 47.65 -35.96 -73.86
C LEU A 32 46.20 -35.70 -73.44
N ARG A 33 45.42 -36.74 -73.12
CA ARG A 33 44.06 -36.59 -72.57
C ARG A 33 44.10 -35.92 -71.21
N ASP A 34 45.03 -36.35 -70.35
CA ASP A 34 45.14 -35.85 -68.98
C ASP A 34 45.71 -34.42 -68.95
N LEU A 35 46.65 -34.09 -69.85
CA LEU A 35 47.08 -32.71 -70.12
C LEU A 35 45.93 -31.84 -70.66
N SER A 36 45.08 -32.39 -71.53
CA SER A 36 43.88 -31.71 -72.04
C SER A 36 42.87 -31.46 -70.92
N GLN A 37 42.59 -32.46 -70.09
CA GLN A 37 41.69 -32.35 -68.93
C GLN A 37 42.23 -31.36 -67.90
N ALA A 38 43.53 -31.34 -67.63
CA ALA A 38 44.18 -30.35 -66.78
C ALA A 38 44.14 -28.91 -67.33
N ARG A 39 43.96 -28.73 -68.65
CA ARG A 39 43.69 -27.43 -69.28
C ARG A 39 42.20 -27.08 -69.21
N THR A 40 41.32 -28.01 -69.54
CA THR A 40 39.85 -27.85 -69.48
C THR A 40 39.35 -27.55 -68.07
N ASN A 41 39.94 -28.17 -67.03
CA ASN A 41 39.62 -27.89 -65.62
C ASN A 41 39.98 -26.45 -65.20
N LYS A 42 40.84 -25.75 -65.97
CA LYS A 42 41.21 -24.34 -65.76
C LYS A 42 40.39 -23.38 -66.62
N TRP A 43 39.47 -23.87 -67.46
CA TRP A 43 38.64 -23.04 -68.33
C TRP A 43 37.36 -22.58 -67.59
N PRO A 44 37.20 -21.28 -67.29
CA PRO A 44 36.11 -20.76 -66.46
C PRO A 44 34.74 -20.78 -67.16
N ASN A 45 34.72 -21.07 -68.47
CA ASN A 45 33.55 -21.11 -69.34
C ASN A 45 33.06 -22.55 -69.64
N THR A 46 33.61 -23.58 -69.01
CA THR A 46 33.04 -24.94 -69.09
C THR A 46 31.69 -24.98 -68.37
N LEU A 47 30.77 -25.85 -68.83
CA LEU A 47 29.44 -25.97 -68.22
C LEU A 47 29.51 -26.43 -66.75
N GLU A 48 30.54 -27.19 -66.38
CA GLU A 48 30.79 -27.56 -64.99
C GLU A 48 31.35 -26.39 -64.16
N ALA A 49 32.33 -25.62 -64.67
CA ALA A 49 32.80 -24.42 -63.98
C ALA A 49 31.68 -23.38 -63.79
N MET A 50 30.78 -23.24 -64.77
CA MET A 50 29.61 -22.38 -64.68
C MET A 50 28.57 -22.87 -63.65
N ARG A 51 28.36 -24.19 -63.51
CA ARG A 51 27.56 -24.77 -62.43
C ARG A 51 28.19 -24.51 -61.06
N ARG A 52 29.46 -24.87 -60.87
CA ARG A 52 30.22 -24.63 -59.64
C ARG A 52 30.23 -23.13 -59.26
N LYS A 53 30.38 -22.22 -60.23
CA LYS A 53 30.31 -20.77 -60.01
C LYS A 53 28.92 -20.30 -59.57
N LYS A 54 27.84 -20.89 -60.11
CA LYS A 54 26.46 -20.59 -59.70
C LYS A 54 26.12 -21.16 -58.32
N GLU A 55 26.65 -22.33 -57.99
CA GLU A 55 26.52 -22.97 -56.67
C GLU A 55 27.31 -22.21 -55.59
N ASN A 56 28.56 -21.82 -55.88
CA ASN A 56 29.33 -20.96 -55.00
C ASN A 56 28.64 -19.60 -54.83
N TRP A 57 28.22 -18.92 -55.90
CA TRP A 57 27.50 -17.64 -55.78
C TRP A 57 26.22 -17.73 -54.93
N LYS A 58 25.52 -18.88 -54.95
CA LYS A 58 24.41 -19.16 -54.02
C LYS A 58 24.90 -19.26 -52.59
N LYS A 59 25.90 -20.09 -52.30
CA LYS A 59 26.50 -20.22 -50.96
C LYS A 59 27.02 -18.88 -50.44
N ASP A 60 27.84 -18.19 -51.23
CA ASP A 60 28.35 -16.84 -50.93
C ASP A 60 27.21 -15.86 -50.60
N LYS A 61 26.01 -16.04 -51.17
CA LYS A 61 24.82 -15.20 -50.90
C LYS A 61 24.08 -15.65 -49.65
N GLU A 62 23.85 -16.95 -49.50
CA GLU A 62 23.20 -17.57 -48.34
C GLU A 62 24.02 -17.33 -47.05
N GLU A 63 25.36 -17.45 -47.12
CA GLU A 63 26.29 -17.12 -46.05
C GLU A 63 26.30 -15.62 -45.70
N ARG A 64 26.10 -14.73 -46.69
CA ARG A 64 25.95 -13.28 -46.43
C ARG A 64 24.62 -12.93 -45.77
N GLU A 65 23.51 -13.51 -46.26
CA GLU A 65 22.18 -13.31 -45.66
C GLU A 65 22.13 -13.87 -44.22
N GLU A 66 22.77 -15.01 -43.95
CA GLU A 66 22.87 -15.56 -42.60
C GLU A 66 23.81 -14.72 -41.70
N ALA A 67 24.95 -14.24 -42.23
CA ALA A 67 25.83 -13.32 -41.49
C ALA A 67 25.21 -11.93 -41.25
N GLU A 68 24.16 -11.56 -41.98
CA GLU A 68 23.33 -10.38 -41.71
C GLU A 68 22.28 -10.68 -40.62
N ARG A 69 21.61 -11.83 -40.66
CA ARG A 69 20.72 -12.28 -39.56
C ARG A 69 21.45 -12.37 -38.22
N VAL A 70 22.61 -13.03 -38.17
CA VAL A 70 23.39 -13.18 -36.93
C VAL A 70 23.83 -11.82 -36.35
N LYS A 71 24.03 -10.78 -37.18
CA LYS A 71 24.28 -9.42 -36.69
C LYS A 71 23.03 -8.80 -36.08
N ILE A 72 21.88 -8.94 -36.73
CA ILE A 72 20.59 -8.48 -36.22
C ILE A 72 20.29 -9.17 -34.88
N ASP A 73 20.44 -10.49 -34.80
CA ASP A 73 20.23 -11.27 -33.56
C ASP A 73 21.17 -10.80 -32.43
N MET A 74 22.45 -10.50 -32.74
CA MET A 74 23.38 -9.93 -31.76
C MET A 74 23.00 -8.52 -31.31
N GLU A 75 22.54 -7.66 -32.23
CA GLU A 75 22.12 -6.29 -31.91
C GLU A 75 20.80 -6.26 -31.13
N GLU A 76 19.82 -7.09 -31.51
CA GLU A 76 18.59 -7.28 -30.75
C GLU A 76 18.87 -7.86 -29.37
N ALA A 77 19.70 -8.91 -29.24
CA ALA A 77 20.10 -9.44 -27.94
C ALA A 77 20.82 -8.39 -27.07
N ARG A 78 21.64 -7.51 -27.68
CA ARG A 78 22.26 -6.39 -26.96
C ARG A 78 21.22 -5.38 -26.49
N LEU A 79 20.29 -4.97 -27.35
CA LEU A 79 19.23 -4.02 -27.02
C LEU A 79 18.24 -4.57 -25.99
N GLN A 80 17.87 -5.85 -26.07
CA GLN A 80 17.05 -6.54 -25.07
C GLN A 80 17.78 -6.58 -23.71
N LYS A 81 19.09 -6.87 -23.71
CA LYS A 81 19.91 -6.85 -22.49
C LYS A 81 20.04 -5.44 -21.91
N GLU A 82 20.30 -4.42 -22.73
CA GLU A 82 20.31 -3.01 -22.30
C GLU A 82 18.94 -2.56 -21.74
N TYR A 83 17.84 -3.04 -22.31
CA TYR A 83 16.50 -2.76 -21.82
C TYR A 83 16.23 -3.47 -20.49
N GLN A 84 16.66 -4.73 -20.36
CA GLN A 84 16.57 -5.51 -19.12
C GLN A 84 17.39 -4.87 -17.98
N THR A 85 18.63 -4.43 -18.24
CA THR A 85 19.43 -3.76 -17.21
C THR A 85 18.79 -2.44 -16.80
N ARG A 86 18.31 -1.62 -17.74
CA ARG A 86 17.57 -0.37 -17.42
C ARG A 86 16.29 -0.62 -16.62
N GLN A 87 15.56 -1.72 -16.88
CA GLN A 87 14.42 -2.13 -16.06
C GLN A 87 14.85 -2.53 -14.64
N ILE A 88 15.90 -3.34 -14.50
CA ILE A 88 16.44 -3.79 -13.20
C ILE A 88 16.99 -2.60 -12.40
N GLU A 89 17.74 -1.69 -13.03
CA GLU A 89 18.23 -0.44 -12.44
C GLU A 89 17.07 0.42 -11.93
N ARG A 90 16.01 0.58 -12.74
CA ARG A 90 14.79 1.31 -12.32
C ARG A 90 14.09 0.63 -11.16
N ALA A 91 13.97 -0.71 -11.16
CA ALA A 91 13.36 -1.47 -10.07
C ALA A 91 14.18 -1.35 -8.78
N ASN A 92 15.49 -1.56 -8.84
CA ASN A 92 16.42 -1.42 -7.72
C ASN A 92 16.38 0.00 -7.16
N ARG A 93 16.35 1.03 -8.02
CA ARG A 93 16.17 2.42 -7.61
C ARG A 93 14.83 2.65 -6.90
N LEU A 94 13.73 2.11 -7.40
CA LEU A 94 12.42 2.24 -6.75
C LEU A 94 12.37 1.54 -5.39
N LEU A 95 12.94 0.34 -5.27
CA LEU A 95 13.09 -0.37 -3.99
C LEU A 95 13.96 0.44 -3.00
N TYR A 96 15.06 1.01 -3.47
CA TYR A 96 15.93 1.85 -2.65
C TYR A 96 15.25 3.15 -2.20
N GLU A 97 14.54 3.85 -3.09
CA GLU A 97 13.72 5.02 -2.75
C GLU A 97 12.56 4.68 -1.79
N GLN A 98 12.10 3.42 -1.77
CA GLN A 98 11.12 2.91 -0.81
C GLN A 98 11.73 2.51 0.55
N THR A 99 13.05 2.53 0.76
CA THR A 99 13.61 2.30 2.10
C THR A 99 13.24 3.44 3.07
N ASP A 100 13.02 3.12 4.35
CA ASP A 100 12.57 4.11 5.33
C ASP A 100 13.60 5.23 5.60
N LYS A 101 14.89 4.94 5.40
CA LYS A 101 15.96 5.95 5.35
C LYS A 101 15.72 6.96 4.22
N MET A 102 15.48 6.48 3.00
CA MET A 102 15.24 7.33 1.83
C MET A 102 13.91 8.08 1.93
N LYS A 103 12.84 7.45 2.45
CA LYS A 103 11.59 8.15 2.80
C LYS A 103 11.83 9.29 3.80
N THR A 104 12.61 9.04 4.85
CA THR A 104 12.94 10.03 5.89
C THR A 104 13.77 11.18 5.31
N LEU A 105 14.76 10.89 4.46
CA LEU A 105 15.56 11.91 3.78
C LEU A 105 14.70 12.76 2.82
N ARG A 106 13.89 12.13 1.95
CA ARG A 106 12.93 12.80 1.05
C ARG A 106 11.94 13.69 1.81
N SER A 107 11.49 13.27 3.00
CA SER A 107 10.64 14.09 3.87
C SER A 107 11.36 15.33 4.40
N LYS A 108 12.67 15.24 4.68
CA LYS A 108 13.50 16.35 5.16
C LYS A 108 13.99 17.26 4.02
N GLU A 109 14.11 16.72 2.81
CA GLU A 109 14.32 17.43 1.54
C GLU A 109 13.09 18.30 1.21
N LEU A 110 11.89 17.72 1.19
CA LEU A 110 10.64 18.47 1.02
C LEU A 110 10.43 19.54 2.11
N LEU A 111 10.78 19.23 3.37
CA LEU A 111 10.74 20.23 4.46
C LEU A 111 11.75 21.37 4.24
N ASN A 112 12.90 21.10 3.61
CA ASN A 112 13.88 22.13 3.26
C ASN A 112 13.34 23.05 2.15
N ASP A 113 12.79 22.49 1.07
CA ASP A 113 12.15 23.29 -0.01
C ASP A 113 10.99 24.15 0.55
N VAL A 114 10.08 23.59 1.36
CA VAL A 114 8.97 24.33 1.99
C VAL A 114 9.46 25.47 2.91
N LEU A 115 10.62 25.33 3.55
CA LEU A 115 11.24 26.42 4.31
C LEU A 115 11.77 27.53 3.41
N THR A 116 12.27 27.21 2.21
CA THR A 116 12.71 28.23 1.22
C THR A 116 11.53 29.00 0.64
N ASP A 117 10.45 28.31 0.26
CA ASP A 117 9.20 28.94 -0.18
C ASP A 117 8.66 29.87 0.92
N ARG A 118 8.79 29.45 2.19
CA ARG A 118 8.35 30.27 3.32
C ARG A 118 9.22 31.51 3.53
N GLU A 119 10.53 31.44 3.31
CA GLU A 119 11.39 32.62 3.29
C GLU A 119 11.02 33.57 2.13
N PHE A 120 10.66 33.04 0.96
CA PHE A 120 10.23 33.85 -0.19
C PHE A 120 8.89 34.56 0.08
N GLN A 121 7.87 33.84 0.57
CA GLN A 121 6.58 34.41 0.99
C GLN A 121 6.72 35.52 2.04
N LEU A 122 7.70 35.41 2.95
CA LEU A 122 7.96 36.43 3.96
C LEU A 122 8.61 37.69 3.35
N GLN A 123 9.48 37.54 2.35
CA GLN A 123 10.05 38.66 1.59
C GLN A 123 8.99 39.36 0.73
N GLU A 124 8.19 38.59 -0.01
CA GLU A 124 7.07 39.11 -0.81
C GLU A 124 6.08 39.89 0.08
N LYS A 125 5.68 39.33 1.22
CA LYS A 125 4.80 40.01 2.18
C LYS A 125 5.41 41.26 2.83
N GLN A 126 6.74 41.37 2.90
CA GLN A 126 7.41 42.60 3.31
C GLN A 126 7.45 43.63 2.18
N ALA A 127 7.65 43.21 0.93
CA ALA A 127 7.61 44.08 -0.24
C ALA A 127 6.21 44.65 -0.48
N MET A 128 5.16 43.83 -0.43
CA MET A 128 3.77 44.28 -0.50
C MET A 128 3.49 45.35 0.57
N LYS A 129 3.83 45.07 1.84
CA LYS A 129 3.69 46.06 2.94
C LYS A 129 4.51 47.34 2.75
N ALA A 130 5.59 47.32 1.98
CA ALA A 130 6.35 48.53 1.66
C ALA A 130 5.64 49.37 0.58
N VAL A 131 5.01 48.71 -0.40
CA VAL A 131 4.15 49.35 -1.41
C VAL A 131 2.86 49.89 -0.79
N ASP A 132 2.18 49.11 0.06
CA ASP A 132 0.98 49.54 0.80
C ASP A 132 1.24 50.86 1.54
N ARG A 133 2.37 50.95 2.26
CA ARG A 133 2.80 52.17 2.97
C ARG A 133 3.18 53.35 2.07
N GLN A 134 3.52 53.12 0.81
CA GLN A 134 3.73 54.19 -0.16
C GLN A 134 2.39 54.69 -0.71
N ILE A 135 1.43 53.77 -0.93
CA ILE A 135 0.06 54.08 -1.33
C ILE A 135 -0.67 54.85 -0.22
N GLU A 136 -0.60 54.39 1.03
CA GLU A 136 -1.15 55.08 2.22
C GLU A 136 -0.67 56.54 2.28
N LYS A 137 0.66 56.76 2.23
CA LYS A 137 1.25 58.10 2.23
C LYS A 137 0.78 58.98 1.08
N HIS A 138 0.62 58.42 -0.11
CA HIS A 138 0.13 59.18 -1.27
C HIS A 138 -1.33 59.62 -1.10
N TRP A 139 -2.18 58.78 -0.48
CA TRP A 139 -3.54 59.16 -0.11
C TRP A 139 -3.57 60.21 1.02
N ASP A 140 -2.71 60.10 2.02
CA ASP A 140 -2.55 61.11 3.08
C ASP A 140 -2.13 62.48 2.49
N GLU A 141 -1.13 62.48 1.60
CA GLU A 141 -0.68 63.68 0.89
C GLU A 141 -1.78 64.31 0.03
N LEU A 142 -2.55 63.49 -0.70
CA LEU A 142 -3.68 63.96 -1.50
C LEU A 142 -4.82 64.51 -0.62
N GLY A 143 -5.13 63.86 0.50
CA GLY A 143 -6.12 64.34 1.48
C GLY A 143 -5.71 65.68 2.09
N VAL A 144 -4.43 65.84 2.44
CA VAL A 144 -3.88 67.12 2.93
C VAL A 144 -3.92 68.21 1.86
N GLN A 145 -3.74 67.88 0.57
CA GLN A 145 -3.90 68.84 -0.54
C GLN A 145 -5.37 69.27 -0.69
N GLN A 146 -6.31 68.31 -0.71
CA GLN A 146 -7.75 68.59 -0.81
C GLN A 146 -8.26 69.44 0.36
N LEU A 147 -7.81 69.18 1.58
CA LEU A 147 -8.14 69.99 2.76
C LEU A 147 -7.61 71.43 2.62
N LYS A 148 -6.38 71.63 2.13
CA LYS A 148 -5.81 72.96 1.87
C LYS A 148 -6.57 73.72 0.78
N GLU A 149 -7.06 73.02 -0.25
CA GLU A 149 -7.91 73.64 -1.27
C GLU A 149 -9.30 74.02 -0.72
N ALA A 150 -9.91 73.17 0.08
CA ALA A 150 -11.19 73.45 0.73
C ALA A 150 -11.08 74.66 1.67
N GLN A 151 -10.01 74.73 2.47
CA GLN A 151 -9.71 75.88 3.33
C GLN A 151 -9.55 77.17 2.51
N LYS A 152 -8.78 77.16 1.42
CA LYS A 152 -8.65 78.33 0.52
C LYS A 152 -9.99 78.78 -0.07
N LYS A 153 -10.81 77.84 -0.57
CA LYS A 153 -12.15 78.13 -1.12
C LYS A 153 -13.06 78.75 -0.05
N GLN A 154 -13.04 78.23 1.18
CA GLN A 154 -13.79 78.80 2.30
C GLN A 154 -13.28 80.19 2.69
N GLU A 155 -11.97 80.40 2.77
CA GLU A 155 -11.39 81.73 2.99
C GLU A 155 -11.80 82.73 1.91
N GLU A 156 -11.85 82.33 0.64
CA GLU A 156 -12.33 83.18 -0.45
C GLU A 156 -13.82 83.50 -0.34
N GLU A 157 -14.65 82.52 0.04
CA GLU A 157 -16.06 82.78 0.33
C GLU A 157 -16.26 83.73 1.51
N ASP A 158 -15.57 83.51 2.62
CA ASP A 158 -15.70 84.35 3.81
C ASP A 158 -15.14 85.77 3.58
N LYS A 159 -14.09 85.94 2.77
CA LYS A 159 -13.65 87.25 2.26
C LYS A 159 -14.75 87.91 1.40
N ARG A 160 -15.31 87.20 0.42
CA ARG A 160 -16.42 87.71 -0.43
C ARG A 160 -17.67 88.06 0.39
N ARG A 161 -18.00 87.31 1.44
CA ARG A 161 -19.09 87.62 2.37
C ARG A 161 -18.76 88.88 3.18
N HIS A 162 -17.56 88.97 3.73
CA HIS A 162 -17.10 90.13 4.51
C HIS A 162 -17.08 91.41 3.68
N ASP A 163 -16.63 91.36 2.43
CA ASP A 163 -16.63 92.52 1.53
C ASP A 163 -18.07 92.96 1.15
N LYS A 164 -18.97 92.02 0.87
CA LYS A 164 -20.41 92.32 0.71
C LYS A 164 -21.04 92.93 1.97
N PHE A 165 -20.61 92.52 3.17
CA PHE A 165 -21.05 93.17 4.42
C PHE A 165 -20.49 94.60 4.56
N LYS A 166 -19.29 94.90 4.06
CA LYS A 166 -18.77 96.28 4.00
C LYS A 166 -19.57 97.13 3.01
N GLU A 167 -19.86 96.61 1.82
CA GLU A 167 -20.69 97.27 0.80
C GLU A 167 -22.08 97.59 1.37
N LEU A 168 -22.74 96.61 1.98
CA LEU A 168 -24.04 96.79 2.65
C LEU A 168 -23.96 97.86 3.76
N ALA A 169 -22.93 97.83 4.58
CA ALA A 169 -22.72 98.81 5.65
C ALA A 169 -22.36 100.23 5.13
N HIS A 170 -21.83 100.35 3.91
CA HIS A 170 -21.64 101.62 3.23
C HIS A 170 -23.00 102.17 2.76
N ILE A 171 -23.75 101.37 2.02
CA ILE A 171 -25.10 101.70 1.51
C ILE A 171 -26.04 102.08 2.67
N GLN A 172 -26.00 101.36 3.80
CA GLN A 172 -26.79 101.69 4.98
C GLN A 172 -26.41 103.04 5.61
N LYS A 173 -25.13 103.44 5.57
CA LYS A 173 -24.71 104.79 6.01
C LYS A 173 -25.19 105.87 5.05
N GLU A 174 -25.06 105.65 3.74
CA GLU A 174 -25.55 106.57 2.72
C GLU A 174 -27.07 106.76 2.82
N GLN A 175 -27.83 105.68 3.03
CA GLN A 175 -29.27 105.73 3.28
C GLN A 175 -29.62 106.49 4.58
N LEU A 176 -28.80 106.38 5.64
CA LEU A 176 -28.99 107.14 6.88
C LEU A 176 -28.67 108.63 6.72
N GLU A 177 -27.63 109.00 5.96
CA GLU A 177 -27.37 110.41 5.62
C GLU A 177 -28.42 110.99 4.66
N GLU A 178 -28.88 110.21 3.67
CA GLU A 178 -30.05 110.57 2.86
C GLU A 178 -31.29 110.80 3.72
N TYR A 179 -31.58 109.90 4.66
CA TYR A 179 -32.74 110.02 5.55
C TYR A 179 -32.63 111.26 6.45
N LYS A 180 -31.45 111.52 7.04
CA LYS A 180 -31.19 112.77 7.78
C LYS A 180 -31.39 114.01 6.89
N ASN A 181 -30.88 114.02 5.67
CA ASN A 181 -31.02 115.15 4.75
C ASN A 181 -32.48 115.37 4.34
N LYS A 182 -33.23 114.29 4.08
CA LYS A 182 -34.68 114.32 3.82
C LYS A 182 -35.46 114.82 5.04
N TYR A 183 -35.10 114.38 6.24
CA TYR A 183 -35.71 114.84 7.49
C TYR A 183 -35.37 116.31 7.83
N ILE A 184 -34.16 116.77 7.51
CA ILE A 184 -33.76 118.19 7.62
C ILE A 184 -34.50 119.05 6.57
N ALA A 185 -34.76 118.52 5.37
CA ALA A 185 -35.59 119.18 4.38
C ALA A 185 -37.05 119.26 4.87
N GLN A 186 -37.62 118.14 5.34
CA GLN A 186 -38.95 118.09 5.93
C GLN A 186 -39.10 119.06 7.12
N LEU A 187 -38.12 119.15 8.04
CA LEU A 187 -38.16 120.13 9.14
C LEU A 187 -38.06 121.60 8.67
N ARG A 188 -37.52 121.86 7.47
CA ARG A 188 -37.54 123.20 6.85
C ARG A 188 -38.87 123.48 6.17
N GLU A 189 -39.47 122.48 5.53
CA GLU A 189 -40.83 122.54 4.97
C GLU A 189 -41.86 122.69 6.08
N GLU A 190 -41.86 121.86 7.13
CA GLU A 190 -42.71 121.99 8.33
C GLU A 190 -42.55 123.35 9.04
N LYS A 191 -41.35 123.95 9.00
CA LYS A 191 -41.15 125.32 9.50
C LYS A 191 -41.78 126.38 8.58
N HIS A 192 -41.66 126.22 7.26
CA HIS A 192 -42.25 127.13 6.29
C HIS A 192 -43.78 126.99 6.24
N ASP A 193 -44.29 125.76 6.25
CA ASP A 193 -45.69 125.42 6.46
C ASP A 193 -46.17 125.90 7.83
N GLY A 194 -45.35 125.88 8.88
CA GLY A 194 -45.69 126.49 10.18
C GLY A 194 -45.84 128.02 10.10
N GLU A 195 -45.02 128.69 9.30
CA GLU A 195 -45.13 130.13 8.99
C GLU A 195 -46.39 130.43 8.15
N LEU A 196 -46.67 129.59 7.14
CA LEU A 196 -47.87 129.66 6.30
C LEU A 196 -49.16 129.33 7.07
N ILE A 197 -49.13 128.35 7.98
CA ILE A 197 -50.24 127.96 8.86
C ILE A 197 -50.47 129.03 9.91
N LYS A 198 -49.43 129.76 10.38
CA LYS A 198 -49.64 130.94 11.22
C LYS A 198 -50.37 132.05 10.45
N ALA A 199 -49.91 132.37 9.24
CA ALA A 199 -50.57 133.34 8.38
C ALA A 199 -52.01 132.92 8.00
N LYS A 200 -52.23 131.63 7.73
CA LYS A 200 -53.55 131.06 7.44
C LYS A 200 -54.43 130.99 8.68
N ALA A 201 -53.91 130.73 9.88
CA ALA A 201 -54.69 130.78 11.12
C ALA A 201 -55.12 132.23 11.46
N GLU A 202 -54.27 133.22 11.18
CA GLU A 202 -54.61 134.65 11.26
C GLU A 202 -55.66 135.08 10.21
N GLN A 203 -56.00 134.21 9.25
CA GLN A 203 -57.10 134.35 8.29
C GLN A 203 -58.31 133.48 8.66
N ASP A 204 -58.12 132.17 8.87
CA ASP A 204 -59.14 131.18 9.24
C ASP A 204 -59.86 131.55 10.54
N LEU A 205 -59.21 132.24 11.48
CA LEU A 205 -59.87 132.73 12.71
C LEU A 205 -60.94 133.80 12.39
N ARG A 206 -60.81 134.52 11.27
CA ARG A 206 -61.84 135.44 10.73
C ARG A 206 -62.97 134.67 10.05
N ASP A 207 -62.65 133.55 9.40
CA ASP A 207 -63.61 132.72 8.66
C ASP A 207 -64.40 131.76 9.60
N GLU A 208 -63.81 131.30 10.71
CA GLU A 208 -64.51 130.47 11.71
C GLU A 208 -65.56 131.25 12.50
N GLU A 209 -65.37 132.57 12.71
CA GLU A 209 -66.40 133.49 13.21
C GLU A 209 -67.66 133.49 12.32
N GLU A 210 -67.54 133.22 11.00
CA GLU A 210 -68.68 133.05 10.09
C GLU A 210 -69.23 131.60 10.02
N ALA A 211 -68.47 130.61 10.50
CA ALA A 211 -68.74 129.19 10.26
C ALA A 211 -69.38 128.47 11.46
N GLU A 212 -69.01 128.80 12.71
CA GLU A 212 -69.51 128.12 13.91
C GLU A 212 -71.04 128.25 14.06
N ALA A 213 -71.60 129.34 13.52
CA ALA A 213 -73.03 129.61 13.37
C ALA A 213 -73.83 128.49 12.65
N ARG A 214 -73.18 127.64 11.83
CA ARG A 214 -73.87 126.73 10.91
C ARG A 214 -73.95 125.27 11.38
N ARG A 215 -73.09 124.81 12.31
CA ARG A 215 -72.84 123.37 12.52
C ARG A 215 -73.70 122.66 13.57
N LYS A 216 -74.37 123.38 14.47
CA LYS A 216 -75.14 122.85 15.63
C LYS A 216 -76.42 122.05 15.28
N SER A 217 -76.59 121.60 14.03
CA SER A 217 -77.89 121.18 13.47
C SER A 217 -78.10 119.68 13.15
N ARG A 218 -77.07 118.81 13.04
CA ARG A 218 -77.22 117.50 12.35
C ARG A 218 -77.04 116.20 13.17
N THR A 219 -76.27 116.17 14.24
CA THR A 219 -75.57 114.94 14.71
C THR A 219 -76.40 113.94 15.58
N ARG A 220 -77.69 113.67 15.29
CA ARG A 220 -78.62 113.05 16.26
C ARG A 220 -79.23 111.67 15.95
N GLN A 221 -78.79 110.91 14.93
CA GLN A 221 -79.67 109.87 14.31
C GLN A 221 -79.17 108.41 14.09
N ALA A 222 -77.93 107.98 14.42
CA ALA A 222 -77.29 106.88 13.65
C ALA A 222 -76.83 105.56 14.34
N ASN A 223 -77.25 105.18 15.56
CA ASN A 223 -76.45 104.28 16.42
C ASN A 223 -76.96 102.84 16.79
N GLU A 224 -78.06 102.28 16.23
CA GLU A 224 -78.74 101.09 16.86
C GLU A 224 -78.36 99.66 16.37
N ASP A 225 -78.06 99.40 15.09
CA ASP A 225 -78.49 98.13 14.44
C ASP A 225 -77.71 96.80 14.66
N THR A 226 -76.59 96.72 15.40
CA THR A 226 -75.49 95.77 15.05
C THR A 226 -75.30 94.45 15.85
N ARG A 227 -76.28 93.95 16.63
CA ARG A 227 -75.98 93.06 17.80
C ARG A 227 -76.04 91.50 17.69
N LEU A 228 -76.46 90.84 16.59
CA LEU A 228 -77.25 89.58 16.71
C LEU A 228 -76.68 88.19 16.24
N ALA A 229 -75.39 88.02 15.87
CA ALA A 229 -75.02 86.96 14.89
C ALA A 229 -74.34 85.60 15.32
N ASN A 230 -73.86 85.39 16.56
CA ASN A 230 -72.64 84.57 16.77
C ASN A 230 -72.70 83.09 17.31
N GLU A 231 -73.85 82.45 17.58
CA GLU A 231 -73.87 81.32 18.57
C GLU A 231 -73.68 79.85 18.08
N ARG A 232 -73.65 79.51 16.78
CA ARG A 232 -74.07 78.16 16.30
C ARG A 232 -73.04 77.00 16.18
N LEU A 233 -71.74 77.16 16.42
CA LEU A 233 -70.70 76.27 15.81
C LEU A 233 -70.26 74.97 16.56
N LYS A 234 -70.86 74.57 17.70
CA LYS A 234 -70.11 73.80 18.73
C LYS A 234 -70.23 72.25 18.78
N ALA A 235 -70.94 71.57 17.87
CA ALA A 235 -71.58 70.27 18.17
C ALA A 235 -71.04 68.96 17.50
N LEU A 236 -69.83 68.93 16.91
CA LEU A 236 -69.47 67.88 15.90
C LEU A 236 -68.38 66.83 16.24
N ARG A 237 -67.90 66.68 17.49
CA ARG A 237 -66.63 65.97 17.78
C ARG A 237 -66.66 64.61 18.53
N GLU A 238 -67.79 63.95 18.71
CA GLU A 238 -67.87 62.75 19.59
C GLU A 238 -67.77 61.36 18.92
N LYS A 239 -67.71 61.25 17.57
CA LYS A 239 -68.08 60.01 16.85
C LYS A 239 -67.01 58.94 16.56
N GLU A 240 -65.76 59.06 17.04
CA GLU A 240 -64.64 58.26 16.48
C GLU A 240 -64.02 57.17 17.39
N ARG A 241 -64.52 56.95 18.63
CA ARG A 241 -63.85 56.06 19.61
C ARG A 241 -64.18 54.56 19.55
N GLU A 242 -65.07 54.10 18.67
CA GLU A 242 -65.69 52.76 18.80
C GLU A 242 -65.02 51.62 17.99
N LYS A 243 -63.84 51.82 17.39
CA LYS A 243 -63.31 50.89 16.35
C LYS A 243 -62.19 49.92 16.78
N GLU A 244 -61.61 50.02 17.98
CA GLU A 244 -60.39 49.26 18.34
C GLU A 244 -60.63 47.90 19.04
N ILE A 245 -61.87 47.51 19.31
CA ILE A 245 -62.22 46.28 20.07
C ILE A 245 -61.98 44.96 19.28
N GLN A 246 -61.51 45.03 18.03
CA GLN A 246 -61.39 43.90 17.08
C GLN A 246 -60.07 43.08 17.17
N GLU A 247 -59.26 43.23 18.22
CA GLU A 247 -57.90 42.63 18.27
C GLU A 247 -57.82 41.14 18.67
N SER A 248 -58.78 40.61 19.43
CA SER A 248 -58.49 39.59 20.44
C SER A 248 -58.42 38.12 20.01
N ILE A 249 -58.92 37.73 18.82
CA ILE A 249 -59.22 36.31 18.52
C ILE A 249 -58.06 35.55 17.80
N LYS A 250 -57.09 36.23 17.20
CA LYS A 250 -56.09 35.60 16.31
C LYS A 250 -54.80 35.08 16.99
N ARG A 251 -54.85 34.63 18.26
CA ARG A 251 -53.61 34.41 19.06
C ARG A 251 -53.48 33.07 19.82
N GLU A 252 -54.41 32.12 19.72
CA GLU A 252 -54.39 30.88 20.53
C GLU A 252 -54.21 29.54 19.77
N GLU A 253 -54.45 29.44 18.46
CA GLU A 253 -54.53 28.12 17.79
C GLU A 253 -53.18 27.45 17.45
N GLU A 254 -52.09 28.20 17.30
CA GLU A 254 -50.80 27.63 16.83
C GLU A 254 -50.02 26.86 17.92
N ALA A 255 -50.41 26.99 19.20
CA ALA A 255 -49.72 26.35 20.32
C ALA A 255 -49.85 24.80 20.34
N ARG A 256 -50.87 24.24 19.69
CA ARG A 256 -51.37 22.87 19.97
C ARG A 256 -50.92 21.78 18.98
N LYS A 257 -49.93 22.03 18.10
CA LYS A 257 -49.59 21.14 16.96
C LYS A 257 -48.15 20.63 16.87
N LYS A 258 -47.34 20.76 17.93
CA LYS A 258 -45.89 20.41 17.88
C LYS A 258 -45.40 19.34 18.86
N GLU A 259 -46.23 18.88 19.80
CA GLU A 259 -45.81 17.93 20.85
C GLU A 259 -45.82 16.46 20.41
N GLU A 260 -46.56 16.09 19.35
CA GLU A 260 -46.58 14.72 18.80
C GLU A 260 -45.20 14.22 18.29
N ARG A 261 -44.18 15.09 18.27
CA ARG A 261 -42.85 14.77 17.75
C ARG A 261 -41.90 14.08 18.74
N ASN A 262 -42.31 13.90 20.01
CA ASN A 262 -41.47 13.25 21.04
C ASN A 262 -41.23 11.74 20.81
N ALA A 263 -42.24 11.00 20.34
CA ALA A 263 -42.34 9.54 20.53
C ALA A 263 -41.47 8.64 19.61
N LYS A 264 -40.46 9.17 18.89
CA LYS A 264 -39.75 8.41 17.82
C LYS A 264 -38.20 8.45 17.84
N ARG A 265 -37.56 8.78 18.97
CA ARG A 265 -36.08 8.64 19.12
C ARG A 265 -35.59 7.80 20.31
N GLU A 266 -36.47 7.40 21.23
CA GLU A 266 -36.13 6.46 22.32
C GLU A 266 -35.72 5.05 21.82
N ALA A 267 -36.11 4.70 20.59
CA ALA A 267 -35.75 3.45 19.92
C ALA A 267 -34.22 3.19 19.86
N LEU A 268 -33.40 4.25 19.94
CA LEU A 268 -31.94 4.17 19.86
C LEU A 268 -31.28 3.62 21.15
N HIS A 269 -32.04 3.41 22.24
CA HIS A 269 -31.47 2.94 23.51
C HIS A 269 -31.44 1.40 23.67
N ARG A 270 -32.26 0.64 22.92
CA ARG A 270 -32.38 -0.82 23.13
C ARG A 270 -31.21 -1.65 22.56
N GLN A 271 -30.53 -1.19 21.51
CA GLN A 271 -29.37 -1.89 20.91
C GLN A 271 -28.12 -2.01 21.80
N LYS A 272 -28.13 -1.46 23.03
CA LYS A 272 -27.01 -1.57 23.98
C LYS A 272 -27.03 -2.83 24.85
N GLU A 273 -28.18 -3.50 25.00
CA GLU A 273 -28.34 -4.59 25.98
C GLU A 273 -28.01 -5.99 25.40
N GLU A 274 -28.25 -6.21 24.11
CA GLU A 274 -28.11 -7.52 23.44
C GLU A 274 -26.67 -8.07 23.45
N LYS A 275 -25.66 -7.22 23.71
CA LYS A 275 -24.25 -7.62 23.74
C LYS A 275 -23.78 -8.22 25.08
N LYS A 276 -24.65 -8.37 26.09
CA LYS A 276 -24.28 -8.89 27.43
C LYS A 276 -24.65 -10.35 27.72
N THR A 277 -25.53 -10.97 26.93
CA THR A 277 -26.12 -12.29 27.27
C THR A 277 -25.41 -13.48 26.63
N ALA A 278 -24.87 -13.33 25.42
CA ALA A 278 -24.29 -14.42 24.63
C ALA A 278 -23.06 -15.12 25.25
N GLN A 279 -22.39 -14.50 26.22
CA GLN A 279 -21.12 -15.02 26.78
C GLN A 279 -21.30 -16.07 27.89
N LYS A 280 -22.50 -16.23 28.47
CA LYS A 280 -22.75 -17.16 29.59
C LYS A 280 -23.04 -18.60 29.17
N MET A 281 -23.35 -18.87 27.91
CA MET A 281 -23.96 -20.13 27.47
C MET A 281 -22.97 -21.22 27.02
N ARG A 282 -21.66 -21.07 27.31
CA ARG A 282 -20.62 -22.06 26.96
C ARG A 282 -20.10 -22.93 28.12
N MET A 283 -20.51 -22.69 29.36
CA MET A 283 -20.07 -23.50 30.52
C MET A 283 -20.98 -24.68 30.90
N ILE A 284 -22.08 -24.90 30.17
CA ILE A 284 -23.10 -25.92 30.53
C ILE A 284 -22.73 -27.32 29.98
N ASN A 285 -21.93 -27.39 28.91
CA ASN A 285 -21.70 -28.62 28.16
C ASN A 285 -20.64 -29.57 28.77
N LEU A 286 -20.24 -29.36 30.03
CA LEU A 286 -19.27 -30.19 30.77
C LEU A 286 -19.95 -31.04 31.87
N ALA A 287 -21.29 -31.05 31.93
CA ALA A 287 -22.06 -31.71 33.01
C ALA A 287 -22.66 -33.07 32.62
N THR A 288 -22.67 -33.45 31.34
CA THR A 288 -23.35 -34.66 30.82
C THR A 288 -22.46 -35.92 30.75
N GLU A 289 -21.28 -35.88 31.36
CA GLU A 289 -20.26 -36.95 31.28
C GLU A 289 -20.54 -38.14 32.25
N ASN A 290 -21.61 -38.07 33.06
CA ASN A 290 -21.79 -38.91 34.27
C ASN A 290 -22.80 -40.07 34.15
N LEU A 291 -23.29 -40.41 32.95
CA LEU A 291 -24.22 -41.53 32.71
C LEU A 291 -23.52 -42.84 32.25
N LEU A 292 -22.20 -42.90 32.43
CA LEU A 292 -21.30 -44.02 32.10
C LEU A 292 -21.43 -45.22 33.08
N LYS A 293 -22.66 -45.60 33.46
CA LYS A 293 -22.96 -46.46 34.63
C LYS A 293 -23.93 -47.64 34.37
N TYR A 294 -24.03 -48.14 33.13
CA TYR A 294 -25.05 -49.15 32.76
C TYR A 294 -24.54 -50.56 32.39
N GLU A 295 -23.23 -50.78 32.25
CA GLU A 295 -22.71 -52.01 31.60
C GLU A 295 -22.44 -53.21 32.55
N GLN A 296 -22.32 -52.99 33.86
CA GLN A 296 -21.78 -53.98 34.82
C GLN A 296 -22.78 -55.06 35.29
N LYS A 297 -23.45 -55.80 34.38
CA LYS A 297 -24.53 -56.74 34.79
C LYS A 297 -24.65 -58.07 34.01
N SER A 298 -23.56 -58.60 33.43
CA SER A 298 -23.63 -59.67 32.40
C SER A 298 -23.21 -61.10 32.83
N GLU A 299 -22.19 -61.29 33.68
CA GLU A 299 -21.30 -62.48 33.59
C GLU A 299 -21.67 -63.76 34.40
N LEU A 300 -22.78 -63.79 35.13
CA LEU A 300 -22.93 -64.72 36.27
C LEU A 300 -23.69 -66.03 35.94
N ARG A 301 -23.14 -66.97 35.13
CA ARG A 301 -23.95 -68.15 34.65
C ARG A 301 -23.30 -69.51 34.23
N LEU A 302 -22.04 -69.87 34.52
CA LEU A 302 -21.34 -70.96 33.77
C LEU A 302 -20.64 -72.11 34.57
N GLU A 303 -21.28 -72.79 35.55
CA GLU A 303 -20.55 -73.75 36.42
C GLU A 303 -21.42 -74.92 37.00
N ASN A 304 -21.60 -76.09 36.34
CA ASN A 304 -22.47 -77.17 36.93
C ASN A 304 -22.49 -78.67 36.43
N GLN A 305 -21.45 -79.31 35.83
CA GLN A 305 -21.53 -80.75 35.38
C GLN A 305 -20.22 -81.57 35.58
N LYS A 306 -20.22 -82.82 36.14
CA LYS A 306 -18.92 -83.56 36.44
C LYS A 306 -18.76 -85.08 36.86
N LYS A 307 -19.73 -86.03 36.94
CA LYS A 307 -19.49 -87.39 37.60
C LYS A 307 -20.26 -88.63 37.08
N GLU A 308 -19.65 -89.85 37.09
CA GLU A 308 -20.17 -91.24 37.38
C GLU A 308 -19.14 -92.38 37.03
N VAL A 309 -19.50 -93.69 37.15
CA VAL A 309 -18.80 -94.97 36.69
C VAL A 309 -17.84 -95.75 37.66
N ARG A 310 -17.93 -97.11 37.77
CA ARG A 310 -16.89 -98.00 38.41
C ARG A 310 -16.70 -99.53 38.03
N GLU A 311 -17.04 -100.54 38.87
CA GLU A 311 -16.24 -101.82 39.09
C GLU A 311 -16.70 -103.21 38.50
N LYS A 312 -15.82 -104.25 38.57
CA LYS A 312 -15.99 -105.74 38.33
C LYS A 312 -14.66 -106.52 38.58
N GLU A 313 -14.65 -107.79 39.08
CA GLU A 313 -13.60 -108.86 38.88
C GLU A 313 -13.77 -110.09 39.86
N ASP A 314 -13.24 -111.30 39.54
CA ASP A 314 -13.40 -112.55 40.33
C ASP A 314 -12.28 -113.64 40.14
N ASN A 315 -12.59 -114.94 39.91
CA ASN A 315 -11.81 -116.12 40.37
C ASN A 315 -11.24 -117.04 39.26
N GLU A 316 -10.03 -117.61 39.45
CA GLU A 316 -9.22 -118.20 38.37
C GLU A 316 -8.03 -119.12 38.83
N LEU A 317 -8.22 -120.27 39.51
CA LEU A 317 -7.08 -120.96 40.18
C LEU A 317 -6.55 -122.35 39.70
N GLN A 318 -7.36 -123.41 39.50
CA GLN A 318 -6.80 -124.78 39.66
C GLN A 318 -6.07 -125.41 38.45
N HIS A 319 -6.28 -124.94 37.21
CA HIS A 319 -5.48 -125.35 36.03
C HIS A 319 -3.96 -125.03 36.19
N ARG A 320 -3.54 -124.36 37.26
CA ARG A 320 -2.16 -123.91 37.50
C ARG A 320 -1.18 -125.02 37.94
N ALA A 321 -1.57 -126.30 38.03
CA ALA A 321 -0.72 -127.38 38.58
C ALA A 321 0.25 -128.01 37.56
N ASP A 322 -0.15 -129.05 36.80
CA ASP A 322 0.75 -129.81 35.91
C ASP A 322 1.35 -129.00 34.76
N ARG A 323 0.70 -127.87 34.41
CA ARG A 323 1.31 -126.84 33.56
C ARG A 323 2.73 -126.49 34.03
N ARG A 324 2.99 -126.42 35.35
CA ARG A 324 4.32 -126.10 35.93
C ARG A 324 5.43 -127.09 35.56
N ALA A 325 5.14 -128.39 35.45
CA ALA A 325 6.17 -129.40 35.25
C ALA A 325 6.68 -129.42 33.81
N ALA A 326 5.76 -129.39 32.85
CA ALA A 326 6.09 -129.19 31.43
C ALA A 326 6.67 -127.79 31.19
N GLN A 327 6.10 -126.75 31.81
CA GLN A 327 6.67 -125.40 31.82
C GLN A 327 8.11 -125.41 32.32
N LYS A 328 8.47 -126.13 33.40
CA LYS A 328 9.83 -126.05 33.94
C LYS A 328 10.91 -126.44 32.92
N ARG A 329 10.75 -127.55 32.19
CA ARG A 329 11.72 -127.96 31.15
C ARG A 329 11.74 -126.99 29.97
N ALA A 330 10.57 -126.52 29.53
CA ALA A 330 10.46 -125.49 28.49
C ALA A 330 11.07 -124.14 28.92
N ILE A 331 10.92 -123.78 30.20
CA ILE A 331 11.51 -122.60 30.84
C ILE A 331 13.03 -122.73 30.90
N ASP A 332 13.58 -123.88 31.26
CA ASP A 332 15.03 -124.03 31.40
C ASP A 332 15.73 -124.05 30.02
N GLN A 333 15.14 -124.67 28.99
CA GLN A 333 15.61 -124.53 27.59
C GLN A 333 15.41 -123.10 27.06
N SER A 334 14.23 -122.50 27.30
CA SER A 334 13.95 -121.11 26.92
C SER A 334 14.88 -120.13 27.65
N ARG A 335 15.33 -120.44 28.87
CA ARG A 335 16.30 -119.62 29.62
C ARG A 335 17.68 -119.66 28.99
N GLN A 336 18.16 -120.81 28.53
CA GLN A 336 19.43 -120.90 27.80
C GLN A 336 19.36 -120.07 26.51
N TYR A 337 18.33 -120.29 25.69
CA TYR A 337 18.09 -119.49 24.49
C TYR A 337 17.92 -117.99 24.80
N GLN A 338 17.20 -117.63 25.87
CA GLN A 338 17.07 -116.23 26.32
C GLN A 338 18.38 -115.63 26.82
N LEU A 339 19.32 -116.41 27.35
CA LEU A 339 20.62 -115.92 27.79
C LEU A 339 21.53 -115.65 26.57
N GLU A 340 21.54 -116.54 25.58
CA GLU A 340 22.23 -116.36 24.30
C GLU A 340 21.63 -115.20 23.49
N GLU A 341 20.31 -115.11 23.41
CA GLU A 341 19.58 -114.01 22.78
C GLU A 341 19.82 -112.68 23.52
N LYS A 342 20.04 -112.70 24.85
CA LYS A 342 20.42 -111.51 25.64
C LYS A 342 21.88 -111.13 25.49
N SER A 343 22.82 -112.08 25.35
CA SER A 343 24.21 -111.75 25.06
C SER A 343 24.35 -111.17 23.66
N ARG A 344 23.70 -111.78 22.66
CA ARG A 344 23.69 -111.24 21.29
C ARG A 344 23.03 -109.86 21.23
N LYS A 345 21.89 -109.66 21.90
CA LYS A 345 21.26 -108.32 22.00
C LYS A 345 22.12 -107.31 22.74
N LYS A 346 22.86 -107.71 23.79
CA LYS A 346 23.80 -106.81 24.47
C LYS A 346 24.99 -106.43 23.57
N GLU A 347 25.44 -107.33 22.70
CA GLU A 347 26.48 -107.04 21.70
C GLU A 347 25.95 -106.14 20.57
N GLU A 348 24.74 -106.43 20.05
CA GLU A 348 24.00 -105.57 19.11
C GLU A 348 23.81 -104.15 19.71
N GLU A 349 23.35 -104.05 20.96
CA GLU A 349 23.21 -102.80 21.71
C GLU A 349 24.55 -102.09 21.89
N LEU A 350 25.66 -102.80 22.14
CA LEU A 350 26.99 -102.19 22.29
C LEU A 350 27.51 -101.60 20.97
N GLU A 351 27.34 -102.28 19.83
CA GLU A 351 27.70 -101.72 18.52
C GLU A 351 26.76 -100.56 18.12
N ILE A 352 25.46 -100.67 18.37
CA ILE A 352 24.50 -99.57 18.17
C ILE A 352 24.89 -98.35 19.03
N ASN A 353 25.29 -98.54 20.29
CA ASN A 353 25.75 -97.45 21.16
C ASN A 353 27.07 -96.83 20.67
N LYS A 354 28.02 -97.62 20.15
CA LYS A 354 29.25 -97.09 19.51
C LYS A 354 28.91 -96.26 18.27
N GLU A 355 28.04 -96.76 17.39
CA GLU A 355 27.57 -96.03 16.21
C GLU A 355 26.83 -94.74 16.58
N GLN A 356 26.00 -94.77 17.63
CA GLN A 356 25.35 -93.55 18.12
C GLN A 356 26.38 -92.57 18.69
N MET A 357 27.37 -93.05 19.46
CA MET A 357 28.42 -92.20 20.02
C MET A 357 29.27 -91.51 18.94
N THR A 358 29.65 -92.21 17.87
CA THR A 358 30.37 -91.58 16.74
C THR A 358 29.50 -90.58 15.98
N LYS A 359 28.23 -90.91 15.73
CA LYS A 359 27.27 -89.97 15.09
C LYS A 359 27.05 -88.73 15.96
N TRP A 360 27.00 -88.86 17.29
CA TRP A 360 26.91 -87.75 18.24
C TRP A 360 28.19 -86.90 18.29
N THR A 361 29.39 -87.49 18.28
CA THR A 361 30.63 -86.70 18.26
C THR A 361 30.80 -85.94 16.95
N GLU A 362 30.43 -86.54 15.81
CA GLU A 362 30.36 -85.82 14.53
C GLU A 362 29.32 -84.69 14.55
N TYR A 363 28.12 -84.94 15.07
CA TYR A 363 27.07 -83.93 15.17
C TYR A 363 27.51 -82.73 16.03
N ASN A 364 28.05 -82.99 17.22
CA ASN A 364 28.55 -81.96 18.11
C ASN A 364 29.66 -81.13 17.43
N ARG A 365 30.62 -81.78 16.75
CA ARG A 365 31.67 -81.07 16.01
C ARG A 365 31.12 -80.18 14.89
N ARG A 366 30.06 -80.61 14.19
CA ARG A 366 29.37 -79.79 13.17
C ARG A 366 28.65 -78.59 13.80
N VAL A 367 28.01 -78.80 14.95
CA VAL A 367 27.33 -77.72 15.71
C VAL A 367 28.36 -76.69 16.22
N GLU A 368 29.46 -77.12 16.81
CA GLU A 368 30.58 -76.24 17.22
C GLU A 368 31.13 -75.43 16.04
N GLN A 369 31.36 -76.08 14.88
CA GLN A 369 31.80 -75.41 13.66
C GLN A 369 30.79 -74.37 13.16
N SER A 370 29.48 -74.68 13.24
CA SER A 370 28.41 -73.76 12.86
C SER A 370 28.30 -72.56 13.80
N ILE A 371 28.47 -72.76 15.11
CA ILE A 371 28.46 -71.68 16.11
C ILE A 371 29.66 -70.75 15.88
N ILE A 372 30.86 -71.31 15.68
CA ILE A 372 32.07 -70.52 15.39
C ILE A 372 31.93 -69.75 14.07
N GLN A 373 31.27 -70.32 13.06
CA GLN A 373 30.96 -69.59 11.82
C GLN A 373 30.00 -68.43 12.08
N GLU A 374 28.88 -68.67 12.77
CA GLU A 374 27.89 -67.62 13.07
C GLU A 374 28.47 -66.48 13.93
N GLU A 375 29.30 -66.79 14.93
CA GLU A 375 30.00 -65.77 15.73
C GLU A 375 30.95 -64.92 14.88
N ASN A 376 31.67 -65.51 13.93
CA ASN A 376 32.55 -64.78 13.02
C ASN A 376 31.77 -63.92 12.02
N GLU A 377 30.64 -64.41 11.49
CA GLU A 377 29.75 -63.62 10.62
C GLU A 377 29.14 -62.43 11.37
N ARG A 378 28.57 -62.67 12.57
CA ARG A 378 28.09 -61.61 13.47
C ARG A 378 29.18 -60.59 13.80
N ARG A 379 30.44 -61.03 13.99
CA ARG A 379 31.58 -60.14 14.23
C ARG A 379 31.94 -59.31 13.00
N LEU A 380 31.92 -59.89 11.80
CA LEU A 380 32.16 -59.18 10.54
C LEU A 380 31.07 -58.15 10.26
N ASP A 381 29.81 -58.47 10.49
CA ASP A 381 28.69 -57.54 10.30
C ASP A 381 28.65 -56.42 11.33
N ASN A 382 28.98 -56.69 12.61
CA ASN A 382 29.21 -55.64 13.59
C ASN A 382 30.37 -54.70 13.18
N MET A 383 31.44 -55.23 12.57
CA MET A 383 32.55 -54.42 12.07
C MET A 383 32.15 -53.58 10.85
N ARG A 384 31.39 -54.15 9.91
CA ARG A 384 30.80 -53.42 8.76
C ARG A 384 29.89 -52.30 9.24
N LEU A 385 29.01 -52.58 10.21
CA LEU A 385 28.10 -51.61 10.81
C LEU A 385 28.85 -50.47 11.50
N ALA A 386 29.90 -50.77 12.27
CA ALA A 386 30.73 -49.74 12.92
C ALA A 386 31.44 -48.82 11.91
N VAL A 387 31.93 -49.36 10.79
CA VAL A 387 32.51 -48.56 9.69
C VAL A 387 31.44 -47.67 9.04
N LEU A 388 30.24 -48.20 8.76
CA LEU A 388 29.16 -47.46 8.14
C LEU A 388 28.60 -46.36 9.07
N GLN A 389 28.43 -46.65 10.36
CA GLN A 389 28.07 -45.65 11.37
C GLN A 389 29.12 -44.55 11.50
N ARG A 390 30.41 -44.90 11.42
CA ARG A 390 31.51 -43.92 11.40
C ARG A 390 31.43 -43.02 10.15
N GLN A 391 31.23 -43.59 8.97
CA GLN A 391 31.05 -42.83 7.73
C GLN A 391 29.83 -41.89 7.81
N GLN A 392 28.71 -42.35 8.36
CA GLN A 392 27.53 -41.50 8.61
C GLN A 392 27.82 -40.36 9.60
N ALA A 393 28.58 -40.63 10.67
CA ALA A 393 28.97 -39.60 11.63
C ALA A 393 29.97 -38.58 11.06
N GLU A 394 30.89 -39.01 10.19
CA GLU A 394 31.83 -38.14 9.48
C GLU A 394 31.10 -37.30 8.42
N ALA A 395 30.18 -37.87 7.63
CA ALA A 395 29.34 -37.15 6.67
C ALA A 395 28.37 -36.17 7.32
N LYS A 396 27.79 -36.52 8.50
CA LYS A 396 26.98 -35.57 9.27
C LYS A 396 27.83 -34.40 9.79
N ARG A 397 29.07 -34.64 10.21
CA ARG A 397 29.99 -33.57 10.64
C ARG A 397 30.39 -32.64 9.50
N SER A 398 30.63 -33.15 8.29
CA SER A 398 30.91 -32.28 7.13
C SER A 398 29.69 -31.43 6.78
N LEU A 399 28.48 -32.00 6.76
CA LEU A 399 27.24 -31.24 6.56
C LEU A 399 27.03 -30.16 7.63
N GLU A 400 27.22 -30.47 8.93
CA GLU A 400 27.14 -29.47 10.00
C GLU A 400 28.22 -28.36 9.89
N MET A 401 29.38 -28.65 9.28
CA MET A 401 30.41 -27.64 9.01
C MET A 401 30.07 -26.80 7.77
N GLU A 402 29.54 -27.41 6.72
CA GLU A 402 29.09 -26.75 5.49
C GLU A 402 27.88 -25.83 5.78
N GLU A 403 26.91 -26.26 6.58
CA GLU A 403 25.79 -25.44 7.04
C GLU A 403 26.27 -24.22 7.84
N ARG A 404 27.23 -24.38 8.75
CA ARG A 404 27.81 -23.26 9.52
C ARG A 404 28.61 -22.31 8.62
N ALA A 405 29.37 -22.84 7.66
CA ALA A 405 30.08 -22.02 6.69
C ALA A 405 29.10 -21.22 5.81
N ALA A 406 28.02 -21.84 5.35
CA ALA A 406 26.96 -21.18 4.60
C ALA A 406 26.23 -20.09 5.44
N GLN A 407 25.98 -20.35 6.73
CA GLN A 407 25.42 -19.35 7.66
C GLN A 407 26.37 -18.15 7.86
N ILE A 408 27.67 -18.39 8.04
CA ILE A 408 28.68 -17.32 8.18
C ILE A 408 28.76 -16.48 6.89
N LEU A 409 28.77 -17.12 5.71
CA LEU A 409 28.76 -16.43 4.42
C LEU A 409 27.43 -15.67 4.18
N ALA A 410 26.29 -16.20 4.62
CA ALA A 410 25.01 -15.50 4.56
C ALA A 410 25.01 -14.26 5.46
N GLU A 411 25.49 -14.37 6.70
CA GLU A 411 25.69 -13.21 7.59
C GLU A 411 26.65 -12.18 6.99
N GLU A 412 27.76 -12.61 6.39
CA GLU A 412 28.76 -11.71 5.79
C GLU A 412 28.20 -10.99 4.56
N THR A 413 27.47 -11.68 3.69
CA THR A 413 26.78 -11.04 2.54
C THR A 413 25.69 -10.08 2.99
N ILE A 414 24.94 -10.37 4.06
CA ILE A 414 23.99 -9.42 4.67
C ILE A 414 24.72 -8.18 5.21
N LYS A 415 25.81 -8.35 5.95
CA LYS A 415 26.63 -7.24 6.46
C LYS A 415 27.19 -6.38 5.32
N ILE A 416 27.65 -7.00 4.23
CA ILE A 416 28.13 -6.32 3.02
C ILE A 416 27.01 -5.58 2.26
N SER A 417 25.77 -6.08 2.27
CA SER A 417 24.62 -5.33 1.72
C SER A 417 24.33 -4.10 2.58
N GLN A 418 24.24 -4.27 3.89
CA GLN A 418 23.93 -3.19 4.83
C GLN A 418 24.99 -2.07 4.83
N THR A 419 26.28 -2.39 4.67
CA THR A 419 27.32 -1.36 4.53
C THR A 419 27.22 -0.63 3.20
N LYS A 420 27.03 -1.34 2.08
CA LYS A 420 26.83 -0.72 0.75
C LYS A 420 25.58 0.17 0.70
N GLU A 421 24.47 -0.25 1.28
CA GLU A 421 23.25 0.56 1.41
C GLU A 421 23.50 1.82 2.26
N GLN A 422 24.30 1.71 3.33
CA GLN A 422 24.67 2.86 4.16
C GLN A 422 25.64 3.82 3.45
N GLU A 423 26.56 3.31 2.63
CA GLU A 423 27.47 4.11 1.80
C GLU A 423 26.71 4.84 0.68
N LEU A 424 25.80 4.16 -0.01
CA LEU A 424 24.90 4.78 -0.98
C LEU A 424 24.01 5.85 -0.32
N TYR A 425 23.57 5.64 0.92
CA TYR A 425 22.79 6.62 1.67
C TYR A 425 23.59 7.85 2.06
N THR A 426 24.83 7.69 2.56
CA THR A 426 25.67 8.84 2.90
C THR A 426 26.13 9.60 1.66
N GLN A 427 26.41 8.92 0.55
CA GLN A 427 26.67 9.56 -0.75
C GLN A 427 25.46 10.36 -1.22
N TYR A 428 24.27 9.76 -1.36
CA TYR A 428 23.09 10.48 -1.83
C TYR A 428 22.67 11.62 -0.88
N ALA A 429 22.72 11.40 0.44
CA ALA A 429 22.38 12.45 1.41
C ALA A 429 23.39 13.61 1.41
N SER A 430 24.68 13.34 1.15
CA SER A 430 25.67 14.41 0.98
C SER A 430 25.50 15.16 -0.34
N GLN A 431 25.08 14.49 -1.42
CA GLN A 431 24.68 15.14 -2.67
C GLN A 431 23.48 16.08 -2.47
N VAL A 432 22.39 15.60 -1.85
CA VAL A 432 21.20 16.44 -1.54
C VAL A 432 21.57 17.62 -0.64
N LEU A 433 22.42 17.40 0.38
CA LEU A 433 22.90 18.49 1.23
C LEU A 433 23.71 19.52 0.43
N SER A 434 24.67 19.08 -0.38
CA SER A 434 25.49 19.99 -1.19
C SER A 434 24.68 20.76 -2.24
N ALA A 435 23.63 20.13 -2.79
CA ALA A 435 22.69 20.78 -3.70
C ALA A 435 21.84 21.85 -2.99
N ALA A 436 21.40 21.60 -1.75
CA ALA A 436 20.69 22.61 -0.95
C ALA A 436 21.61 23.78 -0.54
N GLU A 437 22.86 23.49 -0.18
CA GLU A 437 23.85 24.53 0.12
C GLU A 437 24.23 25.34 -1.14
N ALA A 438 24.35 24.70 -2.31
CA ALA A 438 24.60 25.35 -3.60
C ALA A 438 23.40 26.16 -4.12
N LYS A 439 22.15 25.75 -3.82
CA LYS A 439 20.92 26.55 -4.00
C LYS A 439 20.89 27.80 -3.08
N GLY A 440 21.83 27.95 -2.14
CA GLY A 440 21.85 29.05 -1.18
C GLY A 440 20.87 28.91 -0.01
N VAL A 441 20.39 27.69 0.28
CA VAL A 441 19.39 27.46 1.34
C VAL A 441 20.01 27.65 2.72
N LYS A 442 19.50 28.64 3.47
CA LYS A 442 20.01 28.99 4.81
C LYS A 442 19.77 27.89 5.84
N ASN A 443 18.60 27.23 5.81
CA ASN A 443 18.21 26.25 6.82
C ASN A 443 18.34 24.79 6.35
N VAL A 444 19.58 24.32 6.21
CA VAL A 444 19.91 22.91 5.91
C VAL A 444 19.91 21.99 7.15
N TYR A 445 19.41 22.45 8.30
CA TYR A 445 19.32 21.62 9.51
C TYR A 445 18.48 20.33 9.33
N PRO A 446 17.32 20.32 8.63
CA PRO A 446 16.55 19.09 8.41
C PRO A 446 17.36 17.98 7.71
N LEU A 447 18.18 18.34 6.72
CA LEU A 447 19.04 17.42 5.98
C LEU A 447 20.20 16.92 6.85
N LYS A 448 20.86 17.82 7.59
CA LYS A 448 21.91 17.48 8.56
C LYS A 448 21.38 16.62 9.73
N GLN A 449 20.09 16.67 10.03
CA GLN A 449 19.41 15.75 10.95
C GLN A 449 19.19 14.37 10.30
N ALA A 450 18.74 14.31 9.04
CA ALA A 450 18.53 13.05 8.31
C ALA A 450 19.82 12.22 8.16
N MET A 451 20.96 12.86 7.95
CA MET A 451 22.27 12.18 7.90
C MET A 451 22.72 11.60 9.25
N LYS A 452 22.22 12.14 10.38
CA LYS A 452 22.56 11.70 11.74
C LYS A 452 21.55 10.73 12.36
N ALA A 453 20.41 10.54 11.71
CA ALA A 453 19.43 9.55 12.14
C ALA A 453 20.01 8.14 11.97
N LYS A 454 20.12 7.39 13.07
CA LYS A 454 20.22 5.92 13.01
C LYS A 454 18.96 5.37 12.33
N ASN A 455 18.99 4.11 11.87
CA ASN A 455 17.82 3.42 11.33
C ASN A 455 16.58 3.70 12.20
N ILE A 456 15.65 4.51 11.69
CA ILE A 456 14.30 4.58 12.22
C ILE A 456 13.54 3.55 11.39
N ASP A 457 13.43 2.34 11.93
CA ASP A 457 12.53 1.34 11.38
C ASP A 457 11.11 1.91 11.55
N LEU A 458 10.52 2.40 10.45
CA LEU A 458 9.20 3.02 10.50
C LEU A 458 8.19 1.90 10.68
N LEU A 459 7.77 1.68 11.93
CA LEU A 459 6.76 0.69 12.30
C LEU A 459 5.64 0.68 11.25
N PRO A 460 5.35 -0.46 10.60
CA PRO A 460 4.49 -0.49 9.43
C PRO A 460 3.14 0.13 9.77
N ALA A 461 2.73 1.12 8.97
CA ALA A 461 1.58 1.98 9.28
C ALA A 461 0.24 1.20 9.43
N GLY A 462 0.19 -0.04 8.93
CA GLY A 462 -0.80 -1.03 9.35
C GLY A 462 -0.52 -1.53 10.76
N GLY A 463 -0.96 -0.78 11.77
CA GLY A 463 -0.88 -1.15 13.19
C GLY A 463 -1.77 -2.35 13.54
N PHE A 464 -1.34 -3.55 13.14
CA PHE A 464 -1.93 -4.81 13.58
C PHE A 464 -1.73 -4.97 15.08
N ARG A 465 -2.80 -4.70 15.84
CA ARG A 465 -2.97 -5.30 17.16
C ARG A 465 -3.14 -6.80 16.97
N VAL A 466 -2.30 -7.57 17.65
CA VAL A 466 -2.58 -8.97 18.02
C VAL A 466 -3.55 -8.96 19.19
#